data_AF-A0A8A2UCX8-F1
#
_entry.id   AF-A0A8A2UCX8-F1
#
_cell.length_a   1.000
_cell.length_b   1.000
_cell.length_c   1.000
_cell.angle_alpha   90.00
_cell.angle_beta   90.00
_cell.angle_gamma   90.00
#
_symmetry.space_group_name_H-M   'P 1'
#
loop_
_entity.id
_entity.type
_entity.pdbx_description
1 polymer ?
#
loop_
_entity_poly.entity_id
_entity_poly.type
_entity_poly.pdbx_seq_one_letter_code
_entity_poly.pdbx_strand_id
1 'polypeptide(L)'
;MNPETRRIVTEELWRSVVWAGLGLVGWAIIVSEFAWVDGTLVTVFGLPILTWAVLTGGMIGVRLRTEGELQVGSQAGIVLSVIVGILLGGVAAIFLVTRGYSALWVGSVYVVTALATALWSWYAVLPGFETSPTA
;
A
#
# COMPACT_ATOMS: atom_id res chain seq x y z
N MET A 1 -17.66 22.75 1.24
CA MET A 1 -16.37 22.03 1.32
C MET A 1 -15.36 22.77 0.46
N ASN A 2 -14.18 23.10 1.01
CA ASN A 2 -13.14 23.84 0.28
C ASN A 2 -12.69 23.00 -0.96
N PRO A 3 -12.53 23.59 -2.16
CA PRO A 3 -12.02 22.89 -3.35
C PRO A 3 -10.73 22.09 -3.11
N GLU A 4 -9.85 22.56 -2.23
CA GLU A 4 -8.61 21.85 -1.86
C GLU A 4 -8.88 20.56 -1.09
N THR A 5 -9.77 20.59 -0.09
CA THR A 5 -10.22 19.41 0.64
C THR A 5 -10.86 18.39 -0.31
N ARG A 6 -11.64 18.85 -1.29
CA ARG A 6 -12.27 17.97 -2.28
C ARG A 6 -11.22 17.27 -3.15
N ARG A 7 -10.18 17.98 -3.58
CA ARG A 7 -9.08 17.41 -4.35
C ARG A 7 -8.37 16.30 -3.57
N ILE A 8 -7.99 16.58 -2.31
CA ILE A 8 -7.31 15.61 -1.44
C ILE A 8 -8.17 14.37 -1.24
N VAL A 9 -9.46 14.54 -0.92
CA VAL A 9 -10.37 13.41 -0.72
C VAL A 9 -10.52 12.57 -1.98
N THR A 10 -10.68 13.18 -3.16
CA THR A 10 -10.81 12.43 -4.41
C THR A 10 -9.54 11.69 -4.78
N GLU A 11 -8.37 12.29 -4.58
CA GLU A 11 -7.08 11.63 -4.85
C GLU A 11 -6.85 10.44 -3.91
N GLU A 12 -7.11 10.62 -2.61
CA GLU A 12 -6.97 9.54 -1.64
C GLU A 12 -8.01 8.42 -1.83
N LEU A 13 -9.23 8.74 -2.28
CA LEU A 13 -10.24 7.74 -2.62
C LEU A 13 -9.84 6.91 -3.84
N TRP A 14 -9.25 7.54 -4.88
CA TRP A 14 -8.74 6.81 -6.03
C TRP A 14 -7.56 5.90 -5.66
N ARG A 15 -6.66 6.42 -4.82
CA ARG A 15 -5.52 5.67 -4.30
C ARG A 15 -5.95 4.54 -3.36
N SER A 16 -7.06 4.71 -2.64
CA SER A 16 -7.57 3.70 -1.72
C SER A 16 -8.26 2.52 -2.38
N VAL A 17 -8.52 2.57 -3.69
CA VAL A 17 -9.02 1.41 -4.44
C VAL A 17 -8.05 0.22 -4.34
N VAL A 18 -6.74 0.48 -4.42
CA VAL A 18 -5.72 -0.57 -4.24
C VAL A 18 -5.78 -1.15 -2.83
N TRP A 19 -5.93 -0.30 -1.81
CA TRP A 19 -6.08 -0.71 -0.41
C TRP A 19 -7.38 -1.48 -0.15
N ALA A 20 -8.47 -1.15 -0.85
CA ALA A 20 -9.72 -1.88 -0.77
C ALA A 20 -9.57 -3.31 -1.30
N GLY A 21 -8.94 -3.46 -2.47
CA GLY A 21 -8.63 -4.77 -3.04
C GLY A 21 -7.72 -5.60 -2.13
N LEU A 22 -6.67 -4.97 -1.60
CA LEU A 22 -5.74 -5.62 -0.68
C LEU A 22 -6.41 -6.01 0.64
N GLY A 23 -7.33 -5.19 1.15
CA GLY A 23 -8.15 -5.52 2.30
C GLY A 23 -9.01 -6.75 2.04
N LEU A 24 -9.74 -6.81 0.92
CA LEU A 24 -10.59 -7.95 0.58
C LEU A 24 -9.79 -9.25 0.43
N VAL A 25 -8.67 -9.22 -0.31
CA VAL A 25 -7.82 -10.40 -0.50
C VAL A 25 -7.14 -10.81 0.81
N GLY A 26 -6.59 -9.85 1.56
CA GLY A 26 -5.92 -10.12 2.83
C GLY A 26 -6.86 -10.71 3.88
N TRP A 27 -8.06 -10.15 4.03
CA TRP A 27 -9.07 -10.70 4.94
C TRP A 27 -9.60 -12.06 4.51
N ALA A 28 -9.77 -12.31 3.20
CA ALA A 28 -10.15 -13.63 2.71
C ALA A 28 -9.10 -14.71 3.08
N ILE A 29 -7.81 -14.38 2.97
CA ILE A 29 -6.72 -15.27 3.38
C ILE A 29 -6.75 -15.49 4.90
N ILE A 30 -6.92 -14.42 5.69
CA ILE A 30 -6.99 -14.53 7.15
C ILE A 30 -8.14 -15.45 7.56
N VAL A 31 -9.33 -15.25 7.02
CA VAL A 31 -10.51 -16.10 7.29
C VAL A 31 -10.25 -17.56 6.90
N SER A 32 -9.53 -17.82 5.79
CA SER A 32 -9.29 -19.20 5.34
C SER A 32 -8.20 -19.95 6.13
N GLU A 33 -7.23 -19.24 6.68
CA GLU A 33 -6.06 -19.85 7.33
C GLU A 33 -6.20 -19.94 8.85
N PHE A 34 -7.06 -19.12 9.45
CA PHE A 34 -7.19 -19.02 10.90
C PHE A 34 -8.52 -19.59 11.41
N ALA A 35 -8.48 -20.77 12.02
CA ALA A 35 -9.65 -21.48 12.55
C ALA A 35 -10.44 -20.76 13.65
N TRP A 36 -9.89 -19.68 14.20
CA TRP A 36 -10.51 -18.82 15.22
C TRP A 36 -11.25 -17.62 14.62
N VAL A 37 -11.22 -17.47 13.29
CA VAL A 37 -11.91 -16.42 12.53
C VAL A 37 -13.03 -17.04 11.72
N ASP A 38 -14.26 -16.86 12.15
CA ASP A 38 -15.43 -17.39 11.43
C ASP A 38 -15.62 -16.70 10.07
N GLY A 39 -15.98 -17.46 9.03
CA GLY A 39 -16.26 -16.97 7.69
C GLY A 39 -17.65 -16.34 7.51
N THR A 40 -18.00 -15.38 8.35
CA THR A 40 -19.27 -14.64 8.27
C THR A 40 -19.22 -13.50 7.24
N LEU A 41 -20.38 -12.97 6.86
CA LEU A 41 -20.44 -11.75 6.01
C LEU A 41 -19.71 -10.57 6.66
N VAL A 42 -19.71 -10.48 7.99
CA VAL A 42 -19.04 -9.40 8.73
C VAL A 42 -17.52 -9.52 8.63
N THR A 43 -16.96 -10.72 8.72
CA THR A 43 -15.51 -10.91 8.64
C THR A 43 -14.99 -10.85 7.21
N VAL A 44 -15.75 -11.41 6.25
CA VAL A 44 -15.36 -11.45 4.83
C VAL A 44 -15.52 -10.09 4.14
N PHE A 45 -16.52 -9.29 4.50
CA PHE A 45 -16.78 -7.98 3.88
C PHE A 45 -16.66 -6.82 4.87
N GLY A 46 -17.23 -6.95 6.06
CA GLY A 46 -17.27 -5.86 7.05
C GLY A 46 -15.88 -5.44 7.55
N LEU A 47 -15.04 -6.38 7.98
CA LEU A 47 -13.68 -6.10 8.43
C LEU A 47 -12.79 -5.51 7.33
N PRO A 48 -12.76 -6.02 6.09
CA PRO A 48 -12.02 -5.36 5.02
C PRO A 48 -12.51 -3.95 4.71
N ILE A 49 -13.84 -3.72 4.68
CA ILE A 49 -14.39 -2.36 4.50
C ILE A 49 -13.97 -1.44 5.65
N LEU A 50 -14.00 -1.93 6.89
CA LEU A 50 -13.59 -1.15 8.06
C LEU A 50 -12.10 -0.83 8.03
N THR A 51 -11.24 -1.81 7.75
CA THR A 51 -9.80 -1.60 7.59
C THR A 51 -9.52 -0.58 6.49
N TRP A 52 -10.16 -0.72 5.33
CA TRP A 52 -10.06 0.24 4.24
C TRP A 52 -10.50 1.65 4.65
N ALA A 53 -11.64 1.78 5.33
CA ALA A 53 -12.17 3.07 5.77
C ALA A 53 -11.24 3.76 6.77
N VAL A 54 -10.68 3.00 7.72
CA VAL A 54 -9.72 3.51 8.70
C VAL A 54 -8.42 3.96 8.03
N LEU A 55 -7.86 3.16 7.12
CA LEU A 55 -6.65 3.52 6.37
C LEU A 55 -6.86 4.76 5.51
N THR A 56 -7.96 4.80 4.75
CA THR A 56 -8.29 5.92 3.86
C THR A 56 -8.55 7.19 4.66
N GLY A 57 -9.41 7.11 5.68
CA GLY A 57 -9.71 8.24 6.57
C GLY A 57 -8.47 8.74 7.31
N GLY A 58 -7.61 7.83 7.76
CA GLY A 58 -6.33 8.15 8.40
C GLY A 58 -5.39 8.90 7.47
N MET A 59 -5.20 8.43 6.23
CA MET A 59 -4.34 9.12 5.26
C MET A 59 -4.89 10.48 4.83
N ILE A 60 -6.20 10.59 4.63
CA ILE A 60 -6.86 11.88 4.40
C ILE A 60 -6.61 12.82 5.59
N GLY A 61 -6.82 12.35 6.82
CA GLY A 61 -6.61 13.13 8.03
C GLY A 61 -5.16 13.61 8.22
N VAL A 62 -4.20 12.74 7.93
CA VAL A 62 -2.77 13.08 7.95
C VAL A 62 -2.46 14.16 6.93
N ARG A 63 -2.88 13.99 5.67
CA ARG A 63 -2.64 14.98 4.60
C ARG A 63 -3.29 16.33 4.89
N LEU A 64 -4.47 16.35 5.51
CA LEU A 64 -5.12 17.59 5.93
C LEU A 64 -4.36 18.32 7.04
N ARG A 65 -3.56 17.63 7.86
CA ARG A 65 -2.72 18.24 8.91
C ARG A 65 -1.31 18.61 8.45
N THR A 66 -0.78 17.97 7.42
CA THR A 66 0.58 18.20 6.90
C THR A 66 0.59 19.06 5.63
N GLU A 67 -0.53 19.75 5.34
CA GLU A 67 -0.66 20.69 4.21
C GLU A 67 -0.21 20.13 2.83
N GLY A 68 -0.19 18.80 2.68
CA GLY A 68 0.16 18.14 1.42
C GLY A 68 1.61 17.67 1.24
N GLU A 69 2.50 17.77 2.24
CA GLU A 69 3.89 17.28 2.12
C GLU A 69 3.98 15.76 1.84
N LEU A 70 2.99 14.98 2.29
CA LEU A 70 2.87 13.53 2.06
C LEU A 70 2.07 13.21 0.77
N GLN A 71 2.32 13.96 -0.29
CA GLN A 71 1.82 13.63 -1.62
C GLN A 71 2.63 12.50 -2.27
N VAL A 72 1.99 11.63 -3.06
CA VAL A 72 2.73 10.63 -3.87
C VAL A 72 3.60 11.33 -4.94
N GLY A 73 3.28 12.57 -5.26
CA GLY A 73 4.15 13.49 -6.01
C GLY A 73 5.21 14.20 -5.16
N SER A 74 5.52 13.72 -3.96
CA SER A 74 6.67 14.18 -3.17
C SER A 74 7.68 13.05 -3.02
N GLN A 75 8.96 13.43 -2.88
CA GLN A 75 10.07 12.50 -2.66
C GLN A 75 9.78 11.54 -1.49
N ALA A 76 9.23 12.06 -0.38
CA ALA A 76 8.88 11.26 0.79
C ALA A 76 7.75 10.25 0.49
N GLY A 77 6.75 10.64 -0.29
CA GLY A 77 5.63 9.76 -0.66
C GLY A 77 6.06 8.57 -1.53
N ILE A 78 7.02 8.77 -2.44
CA ILE A 78 7.58 7.70 -3.27
C ILE A 78 8.43 6.74 -2.45
N VAL A 79 9.32 7.26 -1.60
CA VAL A 79 10.14 6.41 -0.71
C VAL A 79 9.26 5.57 0.21
N LEU A 80 8.24 6.18 0.81
CA LEU A 80 7.29 5.46 1.66
C LEU A 80 6.56 4.37 0.86
N SER A 81 6.15 4.66 -0.39
CA SER A 81 5.46 3.70 -1.25
C SER A 81 6.36 2.50 -1.62
N VAL A 82 7.64 2.74 -1.90
CA VAL A 82 8.62 1.67 -2.16
C VAL A 82 8.80 0.79 -0.92
N ILE A 83 8.99 1.38 0.26
CA ILE A 83 9.15 0.64 1.51
C ILE A 83 7.92 -0.23 1.77
N VAL A 84 6.73 0.35 1.65
CA VAL A 84 5.46 -0.36 1.85
C VAL A 84 5.30 -1.51 0.85
N GLY A 85 5.63 -1.30 -0.43
CA GLY A 85 5.60 -2.34 -1.45
C GLY A 85 6.55 -3.51 -1.14
N ILE A 86 7.77 -3.22 -0.67
CA ILE A 86 8.74 -4.25 -0.27
C ILE A 86 8.20 -5.05 0.92
N LEU A 87 7.66 -4.39 1.96
CA LEU A 87 7.10 -5.07 3.12
C LEU A 87 5.94 -6.00 2.75
N LEU A 88 4.99 -5.52 1.95
CA LEU A 88 3.84 -6.32 1.50
C LEU A 88 4.28 -7.47 0.60
N GLY A 89 5.23 -7.22 -0.32
CA GLY A 89 5.81 -8.25 -1.16
C GLY A 89 6.52 -9.34 -0.34
N GLY A 90 7.20 -8.96 0.75
CA GLY A 90 7.86 -9.90 1.66
C GLY A 90 6.86 -10.81 2.38
N VAL A 91 5.75 -10.25 2.87
CA VAL A 91 4.67 -11.03 3.49
C VAL A 91 4.05 -12.01 2.47
N ALA A 92 3.79 -11.55 1.24
CA ALA A 92 3.27 -12.39 0.17
C ALA A 92 4.26 -13.52 -0.20
N ALA A 93 5.56 -13.24 -0.25
CA ALA A 93 6.59 -14.23 -0.51
C ALA A 93 6.61 -15.32 0.58
N ILE A 94 6.58 -14.93 1.86
CA ILE A 94 6.51 -15.87 2.98
C ILE A 94 5.25 -16.73 2.87
N PHE A 95 4.09 -16.12 2.58
CA PHE A 95 2.84 -16.85 2.40
C PHE A 95 2.92 -17.88 1.26
N LEU A 96 3.53 -17.54 0.12
CA LEU A 96 3.71 -18.52 -0.96
C LEU A 96 4.60 -19.69 -0.51
N VAL A 97 5.67 -19.42 0.23
CA VAL A 97 6.54 -20.49 0.74
C VAL A 97 5.79 -21.41 1.71
N THR A 98 4.95 -20.88 2.60
CA THR A 98 4.15 -21.74 3.51
C THR A 98 3.11 -22.57 2.76
N ARG A 99 2.68 -22.14 1.57
CA ARG A 99 1.81 -22.90 0.67
C ARG A 99 2.55 -23.98 -0.14
N GLY A 100 3.84 -24.19 0.11
CA GLY A 100 4.66 -25.25 -0.51
C GLY A 100 5.38 -24.82 -1.79
N TYR A 101 5.34 -23.54 -2.17
CA TYR A 101 6.16 -23.05 -3.27
C TYR A 101 7.65 -23.02 -2.89
N SER A 102 8.52 -23.23 -3.87
CA SER A 102 9.97 -23.25 -3.66
C SER A 102 10.47 -21.93 -3.06
N ALA A 103 11.06 -22.00 -1.86
CA ALA A 103 11.62 -20.85 -1.17
C ALA A 103 12.71 -20.14 -1.97
N LEU A 104 13.53 -20.91 -2.71
CA LEU A 104 14.57 -20.35 -3.56
C LEU A 104 13.95 -19.52 -4.69
N TRP A 105 12.99 -20.09 -5.42
CA TRP A 105 12.34 -19.37 -6.53
C TRP A 105 11.56 -18.15 -6.07
N VAL A 106 10.71 -18.30 -5.06
CA VAL A 106 9.89 -17.20 -4.53
C VAL A 106 10.80 -16.11 -3.94
N GLY A 107 11.83 -16.51 -3.19
CA GLY A 107 12.81 -15.58 -2.62
C GLY A 107 13.59 -14.83 -3.70
N SER A 108 14.06 -15.52 -4.75
CA SER A 108 14.75 -14.87 -5.87
C SER A 108 13.86 -13.87 -6.60
N VAL A 109 12.62 -14.23 -6.92
CA VAL A 109 11.66 -13.31 -7.58
C VAL A 109 11.39 -12.08 -6.70
N TYR A 110 11.17 -12.29 -5.41
CA TYR A 110 10.97 -11.19 -4.46
C TYR A 110 12.17 -10.24 -4.42
N VAL A 111 13.38 -10.77 -4.21
CA VAL A 111 14.61 -9.97 -4.12
C VAL A 111 14.87 -9.21 -5.42
N VAL A 112 14.75 -9.86 -6.57
CA VAL A 112 14.94 -9.22 -7.88
C VAL A 112 13.94 -8.09 -8.08
N THR A 113 12.66 -8.32 -7.75
CA THR A 113 11.61 -7.31 -7.90
C THR A 113 11.81 -6.12 -6.96
N ALA A 114 12.17 -6.39 -5.70
CA ALA A 114 12.44 -5.35 -4.71
C ALA A 114 13.65 -4.49 -5.12
N LEU A 115 14.75 -5.11 -5.55
CA LEU A 115 15.94 -4.40 -6.02
C LEU A 115 15.64 -3.60 -7.29
N ALA A 116 14.95 -4.19 -8.27
CA ALA A 116 14.57 -3.51 -9.50
C ALA A 116 13.70 -2.28 -9.22
N THR A 117 12.73 -2.41 -8.30
CA THR A 117 11.84 -1.30 -7.91
C THR A 117 12.60 -0.21 -7.17
N ALA A 118 13.49 -0.57 -6.24
CA ALA A 118 14.33 0.37 -5.52
C ALA A 118 15.26 1.14 -6.47
N LEU A 119 15.97 0.42 -7.36
CA LEU A 119 16.85 1.01 -8.36
C LEU A 119 16.10 1.90 -9.35
N TRP A 120 14.93 1.47 -9.82
CA TRP A 120 14.08 2.29 -10.68
C TRP A 120 13.65 3.58 -9.99
N SER A 121 13.20 3.48 -8.73
CA SER A 121 12.79 4.66 -7.97
C SER A 121 13.97 5.62 -7.79
N TRP A 122 15.15 5.10 -7.48
CA TRP A 122 16.36 5.87 -7.29
C TRP A 122 16.85 6.56 -8.58
N TYR A 123 16.83 5.84 -9.70
CA TYR A 123 17.41 6.33 -10.95
C TYR A 123 16.45 7.19 -11.78
N ALA A 124 15.18 6.81 -11.83
CA ALA A 124 14.21 7.42 -12.76
C ALA A 124 13.23 8.38 -12.08
N VAL A 125 12.97 8.22 -10.78
CA VAL A 125 11.87 8.93 -10.10
C VAL A 125 12.39 10.00 -9.15
N LEU A 126 13.29 9.65 -8.22
CA LEU A 126 13.82 10.58 -7.21
C LEU A 126 14.53 11.82 -7.80
N PRO A 127 15.35 11.72 -8.87
CA PRO A 127 16.04 12.88 -9.42
C PRO A 127 15.10 13.95 -9.98
N GLY A 128 13.89 13.57 -10.40
CA GLY A 128 12.87 14.51 -10.89
C GLY A 128 12.33 15.46 -9.81
N PHE A 129 12.47 15.10 -8.54
CA PHE A 129 12.06 15.94 -7.41
C PHE A 129 13.17 16.87 -6.92
N GLU A 130 14.44 16.51 -7.14
CA GLU A 130 15.60 17.35 -6.81
C GLU A 130 15.75 18.55 -7.76
N THR A 131 15.28 18.41 -9.00
CA THR A 131 15.40 19.44 -10.05
C THR A 131 14.30 20.50 -10.05
N SER A 132 13.25 20.37 -9.24
CA SER A 132 12.23 21.42 -9.10
C SER A 132 12.75 22.51 -8.18
N PRO A 133 13.08 23.72 -8.70
CA PRO A 133 13.38 24.84 -7.85
C PRO A 133 12.11 25.15 -7.07
N THR A 134 12.23 25.27 -5.76
CA THR A 134 11.24 25.98 -4.92
C THR A 134 10.89 27.30 -5.59
N ALA A 135 9.69 27.40 -6.14
CA ALA A 135 9.10 28.62 -6.68
C ALA A 135 7.90 29.00 -5.81
#